data_AF-A0A7J4KLA7-F1
#
_entry.id   AF-A0A7J4KLA7-F1
#
_cell.length_a   1.000
_cell.length_b   1.000
_cell.length_c   1.000
_cell.angle_alpha   90.00
_cell.angle_beta   90.00
_cell.angle_gamma   90.00
#
_symmetry.space_group_name_H-M   'P 1'
#
loop_
_entity.id
_entity.type
_entity.pdbx_description
1 polymer ?
#
loop_
_entity_poly.entity_id
_entity_poly.type
_entity_poly.pdbx_seq_one_letter_code
_entity_poly.pdbx_strand_id
1 'polypeptide(L)' 'MLQGKVVINFQYDEEKEKCHWDLQQEGKDLLSKDDLIQLLQHCITEYMTD' A
#
# COMPACT_ATOMS: atom_id res chain seq x y z
N MET A 1 7.03 -5.98 -19.02
CA MET A 1 6.11 -6.43 -17.97
C MET A 1 6.79 -6.13 -16.66
N LEU A 2 6.18 -5.33 -15.78
CA LEU A 2 6.73 -5.07 -14.45
C LEU A 2 6.72 -6.39 -13.65
N GLN A 3 7.89 -6.83 -13.20
CA GLN A 3 8.01 -7.98 -12.30
C GLN A 3 8.30 -7.47 -10.89
N GLY A 4 7.22 -7.18 -10.16
CA GLY A 4 7.28 -6.71 -8.78
C GLY A 4 5.99 -7.00 -8.03
N LYS A 5 6.09 -7.15 -6.72
CA LYS A 5 5.00 -7.34 -5.77
C LYS A 5 5.06 -6.20 -4.76
N VAL A 6 3.93 -5.53 -4.57
CA VAL A 6 3.75 -4.55 -3.48
C VAL A 6 2.96 -5.22 -2.37
N VAL A 7 3.48 -5.17 -1.15
CA VAL A 7 2.83 -5.66 0.06
C VAL A 7 2.49 -4.47 0.93
N ILE A 8 1.22 -4.34 1.30
CA ILE A 8 0.71 -3.28 2.16
C ILE A 8 0.35 -3.91 3.51
N ASN A 9 1.20 -3.73 4.51
CA ASN A 9 0.95 -4.21 5.85
C ASN A 9 0.19 -3.12 6.61
N PHE A 10 -1.09 -3.36 6.91
CA PHE A 10 -1.90 -2.48 7.74
C PHE A 10 -2.11 -3.13 9.11
N GLN A 11 -1.81 -2.38 10.17
CA GLN A 11 -2.06 -2.80 11.55
C GLN A 11 -2.70 -1.66 12.32
N TYR A 12 -3.83 -1.96 12.96
CA TYR A 12 -4.45 -1.06 13.92
C TYR A 12 -3.95 -1.40 15.32
N ASP A 13 -3.34 -0.43 16.00
CA ASP A 13 -2.96 -0.51 17.41
C ASP A 13 -4.14 0.03 18.24
N GLU A 14 -4.94 -0.88 18.79
CA GLU A 14 -6.12 -0.55 19.61
C GLU A 14 -5.74 0.19 20.91
N GLU A 15 -4.59 -0.12 21.51
CA GLU A 15 -4.17 0.51 22.76
C GLU A 15 -3.77 1.97 22.57
N LYS A 16 -3.16 2.29 21.42
CA LYS A 16 -2.76 3.66 21.07
C LYS A 16 -3.78 4.40 20.21
N GLU A 17 -4.88 3.74 19.85
CA GLU A 17 -5.86 4.20 18.87
C GLU A 17 -5.21 4.71 17.58
N LYS A 18 -4.16 4.02 17.10
CA LYS A 18 -3.35 4.47 15.96
C LYS A 18 -3.26 3.43 14.87
N CYS A 19 -3.43 3.88 13.64
CA CYS A 19 -3.15 3.06 12.46
C CYS A 19 -1.66 3.11 12.11
N HIS A 20 -1.08 1.95 11.85
CA HIS A 20 0.25 1.79 11.31
C HIS A 20 0.15 1.11 9.95
N TRP A 21 0.87 1.64 8.98
CA TRP A 21 0.91 1.11 7.64
C TRP A 21 2.35 1.11 7.15
N ASP A 22 2.76 0.00 6.54
CA ASP A 22 4.08 -0.21 5.97
C ASP A 22 3.92 -0.71 4.53
N LEU A 23 4.70 -0.12 3.62
CA LEU A 23 4.69 -0.45 2.19
C LEU A 23 6.02 -1.10 1.84
N GLN A 24 5.97 -2.37 1.47
CA GLN A 24 7.13 -3.15 1.06
C GLN A 24 7.02 -3.50 -0.42
N GLN A 25 8.14 -3.40 -1.13
CA GLN A 25 8.23 -3.79 -2.54
C GLN A 25 9.26 -4.90 -2.69
N GLU A 26 8.87 -5.99 -3.37
CA GLU A 26 9.75 -7.10 -3.73
C GLU A 26 9.80 -7.21 -5.26
N GLY A 27 10.98 -7.17 -5.86
CA GLY A 27 11.11 -7.32 -7.31
C GLY A 27 12.30 -6.60 -7.91
N LYS A 28 12.47 -6.76 -9.23
CA LYS A 28 13.51 -6.06 -10.00
C LYS A 28 13.10 -4.63 -10.33
N ASP A 29 11.81 -4.41 -10.52
CA ASP A 29 11.24 -3.10 -10.84
C ASP A 29 10.63 -2.51 -9.57
N LEU A 30 11.27 -1.47 -9.04
CA LEU A 30 10.78 -0.73 -7.88
C LEU A 30 10.01 0.51 -8.36
N LEU A 31 8.79 0.67 -7.89
CA LEU A 31 7.99 1.88 -8.09
C LEU A 31 8.51 3.00 -7.18
N SER A 32 8.35 4.24 -7.64
CA SER A 32 8.63 5.39 -6.78
C SER A 32 7.60 5.45 -5.64
N LYS A 33 7.94 6.18 -4.58
CA LYS A 33 7.03 6.39 -3.45
C LYS A 33 5.70 7.03 -3.89
N ASP A 34 5.76 7.96 -4.84
CA ASP A 34 4.57 8.65 -5.35
C ASP A 34 3.68 7.71 -6.16
N ASP A 35 4.29 6.86 -7.01
CA ASP A 35 3.55 5.84 -7.77
C ASP A 35 2.86 4.85 -6.82
N LEU A 36 3.55 4.43 -5.75
CA LEU A 36 2.95 3.55 -4.72
C LEU A 36 1.77 4.20 -4.02
N ILE A 37 1.87 5.48 -3.67
CA ILE A 37 0.78 6.22 -3.02
C ILE A 37 -0.42 6.32 -3.95
N GLN A 38 -0.21 6.61 -5.24
CA GLN A 38 -1.29 6.64 -6.22
C GLN A 38 -1.97 5.28 -6.38
N LEU A 39 -1.18 4.20 -6.40
CA LEU A 39 -1.69 2.83 -6.47
C LEU A 39 -2.56 2.50 -5.25
N LEU A 40 -2.09 2.86 -4.05
CA LEU A 40 -2.85 2.68 -2.82
C LEU A 40 -4.16 3.49 -2.83
N GLN A 41 -4.10 4.76 -3.22
CA GLN A 41 -5.28 5.63 -3.32
C GLN A 41 -6.31 5.06 -4.30
N HIS A 42 -5.85 4.55 -5.44
CA HIS A 42 -6.71 3.89 -6.42
C HIS A 42 -7.39 2.66 -5.84
N CYS A 43 -6.64 1.75 -5.18
CA CYS A 43 -7.20 0.55 -4.54
C CYS A 43 -8.24 0.89 -3.47
N ILE A 44 -7.98 1.91 -2.63
CA ILE A 44 -8.94 2.36 -1.61
C ILE A 44 -10.20 2.93 -2.25
N THR A 45 -10.04 3.74 -3.31
CA THR A 45 -11.18 4.35 -4.02
C THR A 45 -12.05 3.26 -4.62
N GLU A 46 -11.47 2.31 -5.35
CA GLU A 46 -12.24 1.19 -5.91
C GLU A 46 -12.98 0.39 -4.84
N TYR A 47 -12.34 0.13 -3.70
CA TYR A 47 -12.96 -0.61 -2.60
C TYR A 47 -14.11 0.14 -1.90
N MET A 48 -14.08 1.48 -1.85
CA MET A 48 -15.14 2.29 -1.23
C MET A 48 -16.29 2.65 -2.19
N THR A 49 -16.17 2.32 -3.47
CA THR A 49 -17.19 2.65 -4.49
C THR A 49 -18.22 1.53 -4.67
N ASP A 50 -18.08 0.41 -3.94
CA ASP A 50 -19.10 -0.63 -3.72
C ASP A 50 -19.80 -0.43 -2.36
#